data_AF-A0A376KLT1-F1
#
_entry.id   AF-A0A376KLT1-F1
#
_cell.length_a   1.000
_cell.length_b   1.000
_cell.length_c   1.000
_cell.angle_alpha   90.00
_cell.angle_beta   90.00
_cell.angle_gamma   90.00
#
_symmetry.space_group_name_H-M   'P 1'
#
loop_
_entity.id
_entity.type
_entity.pdbx_description
1 polymer ?
#
loop_
_entity_poly.entity_id
_entity_poly.type
_entity_poly.pdbx_seq_one_letter_code
_entity_poly.pdbx_strand_id
1 'polypeptide(L)'
;MPQWQKRHGIQVTADRKEYPEKCFSALEEAVNSGKITQTGYDAVLVDEGHDFDSRWLALIARLFDNASRSLLLMYDDAQSIYRRERALNFSLASVGVQAQGRTSVLPVNYRNPKRILHFAYAFSREYFEKHQNREIPLVQPQAGGEEGTEPEILRCASERDEARQVADWLEKRHALCGHWSDMAVLCPAEFSVKQLKEVMTQRGIPFATCFDSEGKKTYSRRKDVVHLLTYQSSKGAGVPVCGGYQCFFRSFWCSG
;
A
#
# COMPACT_ATOMS: atom_id res chain seq x y z
N MET A 1 6.23 -12.50 -12.46
CA MET A 1 6.60 -13.91 -12.21
C MET A 1 5.80 -14.90 -13.09
N PRO A 2 4.45 -15.02 -13.02
CA PRO A 2 3.72 -16.09 -13.73
C PRO A 2 3.79 -16.02 -15.27
N GLN A 3 3.85 -14.82 -15.84
CA GLN A 3 3.99 -14.63 -17.29
C GLN A 3 5.36 -15.06 -17.82
N TRP A 4 6.40 -14.95 -16.99
CA TRP A 4 7.76 -15.29 -17.39
C TRP A 4 7.96 -16.80 -17.50
N GLN A 5 7.40 -17.53 -16.54
CA GLN A 5 7.38 -18.99 -16.56
C GLN A 5 6.66 -19.55 -17.77
N LYS A 6 5.49 -19.00 -18.11
CA LYS A 6 4.74 -19.38 -19.32
C LYS A 6 5.57 -19.20 -20.59
N ARG A 7 6.33 -18.11 -20.69
CA ARG A 7 7.21 -17.83 -21.84
C ARG A 7 8.35 -18.86 -21.97
N HIS A 8 8.90 -19.32 -20.85
CA HIS A 8 9.98 -20.31 -20.82
C HIS A 8 9.49 -21.75 -20.65
N GLY A 9 8.19 -22.01 -20.82
CA GLY A 9 7.60 -23.34 -20.76
C GLY A 9 7.70 -24.00 -19.38
N ILE A 10 7.83 -23.22 -18.30
CA ILE A 10 7.87 -23.73 -16.92
C ILE A 10 6.42 -23.91 -16.45
N GLN A 11 6.01 -25.16 -16.28
CA GLN A 11 4.70 -25.53 -15.74
C GLN A 11 4.81 -25.70 -14.22
N VAL A 12 3.94 -25.01 -13.48
CA VAL A 12 3.85 -25.12 -12.02
C VAL A 12 2.42 -25.44 -11.63
N THR A 13 2.24 -26.58 -10.96
CA THR A 13 0.98 -27.00 -10.35
C THR A 13 1.04 -26.77 -8.85
N ALA A 14 0.18 -25.90 -8.34
CA ALA A 14 0.13 -25.54 -6.93
C ALA A 14 -1.24 -24.97 -6.54
N ASP A 15 -1.62 -25.14 -5.28
CA ASP A 15 -2.75 -24.46 -4.69
C ASP A 15 -2.54 -22.94 -4.67
N ARG A 16 -3.64 -22.17 -4.72
CA ARG A 16 -3.61 -20.69 -4.80
C ARG A 16 -2.68 -20.02 -3.79
N LYS A 17 -2.55 -20.56 -2.57
CA LYS A 17 -1.71 -19.99 -1.51
C LYS A 17 -0.22 -20.24 -1.75
N GLU A 18 0.14 -21.40 -2.29
CA GLU A 18 1.52 -21.80 -2.52
C GLU A 18 2.03 -21.43 -3.91
N TYR A 19 1.10 -21.08 -4.82
CA TYR A 19 1.40 -20.80 -6.20
C TYR A 19 2.50 -19.75 -6.39
N PRO A 20 2.50 -18.58 -5.71
CA PRO A 20 3.57 -17.58 -5.89
C PRO A 20 4.97 -18.12 -5.53
N GLU A 21 5.08 -18.84 -4.40
CA GLU A 21 6.36 -19.39 -3.93
C GLU A 21 6.85 -20.55 -4.80
N LYS A 22 5.96 -21.48 -5.17
CA LYS A 22 6.32 -22.56 -6.09
C LYS A 22 6.69 -22.04 -7.47
N CYS A 23 6.03 -20.96 -7.92
CA CYS A 23 6.41 -20.29 -9.15
C CYS A 23 7.81 -19.69 -9.06
N PHE A 24 8.12 -19.03 -7.94
CA PHE A 24 9.44 -18.47 -7.73
C PHE A 24 10.52 -19.55 -7.70
N SER A 25 10.34 -20.60 -6.89
CA SER A 25 11.31 -21.71 -6.79
C SER A 25 11.58 -22.39 -8.14
N ALA A 26 10.54 -22.64 -8.95
CA ALA A 26 10.72 -23.23 -10.28
C ALA A 26 11.48 -22.31 -11.24
N LEU A 27 11.29 -20.99 -11.12
CA LEU A 27 12.04 -20.02 -11.90
C LEU A 27 13.51 -19.96 -11.46
N GLU A 28 13.75 -19.92 -10.15
CA GLU A 28 15.09 -19.92 -9.57
C GLU A 28 15.88 -21.17 -9.98
N GLU A 29 15.25 -22.34 -9.95
CA GLU A 29 15.84 -23.60 -10.43
C GLU A 29 16.15 -23.56 -11.93
N ALA A 30 15.24 -23.02 -12.76
CA ALA A 30 15.47 -22.89 -14.20
C ALA A 30 16.63 -21.94 -14.53
N VAL A 31 16.85 -20.90 -13.73
CA VAL A 31 17.99 -19.99 -13.87
C VAL A 31 19.28 -20.66 -13.37
N ASN A 32 19.23 -21.34 -12.22
CA ASN A 32 20.40 -22.03 -11.66
C ASN A 32 20.86 -23.21 -12.52
N SER A 33 19.94 -23.92 -13.17
CA SER A 33 20.25 -25.01 -14.12
C SER A 33 20.71 -24.51 -15.50
N GLY A 34 20.72 -23.19 -15.72
CA GLY A 34 21.09 -22.60 -17.02
C GLY A 34 20.03 -22.80 -18.11
N LYS A 35 18.84 -23.28 -17.78
CA LYS A 35 17.71 -23.37 -18.72
C LYS A 35 17.20 -21.99 -19.14
N ILE A 36 17.31 -21.01 -18.25
CA ILE A 36 17.08 -19.59 -18.54
C ILE A 36 18.41 -18.86 -18.39
N THR A 37 19.00 -18.47 -19.52
CA THR A 37 20.23 -17.66 -19.55
C THR A 37 19.96 -16.20 -19.92
N GLN A 38 18.81 -15.91 -20.52
CA GLN A 38 18.41 -14.56 -20.90
C GLN A 38 16.91 -14.34 -20.69
N THR A 39 16.58 -13.11 -20.34
CA THR A 39 15.24 -12.65 -19.97
C THR A 39 14.38 -12.29 -21.17
N GLY A 40 15.01 -11.86 -22.26
CA GLY A 40 14.34 -11.25 -23.42
C GLY A 40 13.79 -9.85 -23.14
N TYR A 41 14.21 -9.20 -22.05
CA TYR A 41 13.80 -7.84 -21.68
C TYR A 41 15.05 -6.96 -21.53
N ASP A 42 15.00 -5.76 -22.10
CA ASP A 42 16.09 -4.77 -22.01
C ASP A 42 16.04 -3.97 -20.71
N ALA A 43 14.85 -3.82 -20.12
CA ALA A 43 14.65 -3.12 -18.86
C ALA A 43 13.54 -3.75 -17.99
N VAL A 44 13.67 -3.61 -16.67
CA VAL A 44 12.64 -3.97 -15.69
C VAL A 44 12.39 -2.81 -14.72
N LEU A 45 11.11 -2.55 -14.48
CA LEU A 45 10.63 -1.66 -13.43
C LEU A 45 10.03 -2.51 -12.31
N VAL A 46 10.54 -2.33 -11.09
CA VAL A 46 9.98 -2.89 -9.87
C VAL A 46 9.35 -1.74 -9.09
N ASP A 47 8.02 -1.70 -9.08
CA ASP A 47 7.24 -0.81 -8.23
C ASP A 47 6.97 -1.47 -6.87
N GLU A 48 6.83 -0.66 -5.82
CA GLU A 48 6.64 -1.12 -4.43
C GLU A 48 7.69 -2.16 -3.97
N GLY A 49 8.96 -1.92 -4.28
CA GLY A 49 10.07 -2.83 -4.00
C GLY A 49 10.26 -3.21 -2.53
N HIS A 50 9.70 -2.44 -1.60
CA HIS A 50 9.71 -2.74 -0.17
C HIS A 50 8.80 -3.93 0.21
N ASP A 51 7.90 -4.38 -0.68
CA ASP A 51 7.10 -5.59 -0.49
C ASP A 51 7.79 -6.88 -0.97
N PHE A 52 8.92 -6.78 -1.65
CA PHE A 52 9.62 -7.91 -2.28
C PHE A 52 10.51 -8.69 -1.29
N ASP A 53 10.58 -10.00 -1.52
CA ASP A 53 11.52 -10.88 -0.82
C ASP A 53 12.96 -10.70 -1.35
N SER A 54 13.95 -10.88 -0.49
CA SER A 54 15.38 -10.76 -0.84
C SER A 54 15.79 -11.69 -1.97
N ARG A 55 15.28 -12.93 -1.97
CA ARG A 55 15.57 -13.93 -3.00
C ARG A 55 15.04 -13.47 -4.36
N TRP A 56 13.90 -12.81 -4.37
CA TRP A 56 13.26 -12.34 -5.61
C TRP A 56 14.09 -11.21 -6.22
N LEU A 57 14.53 -10.26 -5.40
CA LEU A 57 15.38 -9.16 -5.86
C LEU A 57 16.76 -9.67 -6.32
N ALA A 58 17.34 -10.65 -5.62
CA ALA A 58 18.61 -11.26 -6.03
C ALA A 58 18.50 -11.96 -7.38
N LEU A 59 17.41 -12.69 -7.63
CA LEU A 59 17.16 -13.34 -8.91
C LEU A 59 17.00 -12.32 -10.04
N ILE A 60 16.26 -11.22 -9.79
CA ILE A 60 16.12 -10.13 -10.77
C ILE A 60 17.48 -9.49 -11.06
N ALA A 61 18.25 -9.13 -10.03
CA ALA A 61 19.58 -8.53 -10.21
C ALA A 61 20.54 -9.43 -11.01
N ARG A 62 20.51 -10.75 -10.79
CA ARG A 62 21.31 -11.73 -11.56
C ARG A 62 20.92 -11.80 -13.04
N LEU A 63 19.64 -11.63 -13.34
CA LEU A 63 19.11 -11.75 -14.70
C LEU A 63 19.25 -10.46 -15.51
N PHE A 64 19.37 -9.33 -14.82
CA PHE A 64 19.52 -8.00 -15.39
C PHE A 64 20.92 -7.46 -15.05
N ASP A 65 21.93 -8.01 -15.72
CA ASP A 65 23.31 -7.53 -15.62
C ASP A 65 23.40 -6.03 -15.96
N ASN A 66 23.98 -5.27 -15.03
CA ASN A 66 24.05 -3.80 -15.01
C ASN A 66 24.81 -3.20 -16.21
N ALA A 67 25.53 -4.03 -17.00
CA ALA A 67 26.30 -3.59 -18.15
C ALA A 67 25.47 -3.38 -19.43
N SER A 68 24.37 -4.14 -19.61
CA SER A 68 23.59 -4.13 -20.85
C SER A 68 22.08 -3.97 -20.64
N ARG A 69 21.59 -4.08 -19.40
CA ARG A 69 20.17 -4.04 -19.06
C ARG A 69 19.92 -3.09 -17.89
N SER A 70 18.76 -2.46 -17.90
CA SER A 70 18.39 -1.44 -16.90
C SER A 70 17.39 -1.98 -15.88
N LEU A 71 17.71 -1.87 -14.59
CA LEU A 71 16.79 -2.14 -13.49
C LEU A 71 16.46 -0.83 -12.78
N LEU A 72 15.17 -0.47 -12.75
CA LEU A 72 14.65 0.62 -11.93
C LEU A 72 13.85 0.02 -10.77
N LEU A 73 14.31 0.28 -9.55
CA LEU A 73 13.66 -0.15 -8.31
C LEU A 73 13.11 1.07 -7.58
N MET A 74 11.78 1.13 -7.43
CA MET A 74 11.11 2.12 -6.59
C MET A 74 10.91 1.55 -5.19
N TYR A 75 11.24 2.34 -4.17
CA TYR A 75 11.31 1.87 -2.78
C TYR A 75 10.87 2.97 -1.81
N ASP A 76 10.21 2.58 -0.71
CA ASP A 76 9.72 3.46 0.35
C ASP A 76 9.85 2.78 1.72
N ASP A 77 10.83 3.22 2.53
CA ASP A 77 11.09 2.69 3.87
C ASP A 77 9.88 2.85 4.80
N ALA A 78 9.11 3.94 4.66
CA ALA A 78 7.99 4.24 5.54
C ALA A 78 6.87 3.20 5.44
N GLN A 79 6.72 2.55 4.29
CA GLN A 79 5.69 1.53 4.09
C GLN A 79 6.10 0.14 4.57
N SER A 80 7.40 -0.10 4.75
CA SER A 80 7.91 -1.37 5.30
C SER A 80 7.46 -1.62 6.75
N ILE A 81 7.11 -0.55 7.48
CA ILE A 81 6.64 -0.56 8.88
C ILE A 81 5.44 -1.48 9.11
N TYR A 82 4.59 -1.66 8.10
CA TYR A 82 3.40 -2.51 8.20
C TYR A 82 3.71 -4.02 8.18
N ARG A 83 4.97 -4.43 7.93
CA ARG A 83 5.42 -5.82 8.01
C ARG A 83 6.65 -5.93 8.90
N ARG A 84 6.44 -6.11 10.21
CA ARG A 84 7.49 -6.38 11.22
C ARG A 84 8.47 -7.51 10.84
N GLU A 85 8.10 -8.40 9.93
CA GLU A 85 8.92 -9.53 9.49
C GLU A 85 9.55 -9.35 8.09
N ARG A 86 9.20 -8.29 7.34
CA ARG A 86 9.61 -8.09 5.94
C ARG A 86 10.04 -6.67 5.59
N ALA A 87 10.42 -5.84 6.56
CA ALA A 87 11.40 -4.81 6.23
C ALA A 87 12.60 -5.53 5.58
N LEU A 88 13.18 -4.96 4.53
CA LEU A 88 14.36 -5.56 3.92
C LEU A 88 15.44 -5.56 5.01
N ASN A 89 15.59 -6.67 5.73
CA ASN A 89 16.63 -6.85 6.76
C ASN A 89 18.01 -7.05 6.10
N PHE A 90 18.17 -6.56 4.88
CA PHE A 90 19.30 -6.79 4.01
C PHE A 90 19.55 -5.53 3.17
N SER A 91 20.80 -5.31 2.77
CA SER A 91 21.18 -4.20 1.93
C SER A 91 20.86 -4.46 0.46
N LEU A 92 20.52 -3.43 -0.31
CA LEU A 92 20.36 -3.60 -1.76
C LEU A 92 21.64 -4.16 -2.41
N ALA A 93 22.79 -3.81 -1.84
CA ALA A 93 24.08 -4.38 -2.22
C ALA A 93 24.16 -5.90 -2.00
N SER A 94 23.61 -6.44 -0.89
CA SER A 94 23.68 -7.89 -0.60
C SER A 94 22.87 -8.74 -1.58
N VAL A 95 21.88 -8.15 -2.26
CA VAL A 95 21.11 -8.82 -3.33
C VAL A 95 21.62 -8.47 -4.73
N GLY A 96 22.79 -7.84 -4.85
CA GLY A 96 23.41 -7.53 -6.14
C GLY A 96 22.83 -6.30 -6.85
N VAL A 97 21.98 -5.51 -6.17
CA VAL A 97 21.47 -4.24 -6.70
C VAL A 97 22.48 -3.13 -6.38
N GLN A 98 23.16 -2.63 -7.42
CA GLN A 98 24.15 -1.56 -7.30
C GLN A 98 23.47 -0.18 -7.26
N ALA A 99 22.89 0.17 -6.11
CA ALA A 99 22.18 1.44 -5.92
C ALA A 99 23.11 2.64 -5.61
N GLN A 100 24.29 2.40 -5.05
CA GLN A 100 25.20 3.46 -4.60
C GLN A 100 25.61 4.40 -5.75
N GLY A 101 25.37 5.70 -5.58
CA GLY A 101 25.65 6.72 -6.60
C GLY A 101 24.63 6.79 -7.75
N ARG A 102 23.60 5.92 -7.74
CA ARG A 102 22.54 5.85 -8.77
C ARG A 102 21.14 6.04 -8.18
N THR A 103 21.05 6.33 -6.88
CA THR A 103 19.79 6.62 -6.19
C THR A 103 19.39 8.07 -6.39
N SER A 104 18.14 8.29 -6.82
CA SER A 104 17.48 9.58 -6.78
C SER A 104 16.34 9.52 -5.78
N VAL A 105 16.19 10.55 -4.95
CA VAL A 105 15.08 10.66 -4.01
C VAL A 105 14.02 11.59 -4.59
N LEU A 106 12.75 11.22 -4.44
CA LEU A 106 11.60 12.06 -4.76
C LEU A 106 11.03 12.64 -3.44
N PRO A 107 11.48 13.83 -2.99
CA PRO A 107 11.10 14.34 -1.68
C PRO A 107 9.66 14.89 -1.67
N VAL A 108 9.08 15.22 -2.81
CA VAL A 108 7.80 15.95 -2.87
C VAL A 108 6.60 15.01 -2.94
N ASN A 109 5.70 15.10 -1.96
CA ASN A 109 4.41 14.43 -1.94
C ASN A 109 3.34 15.33 -2.57
N TYR A 110 2.79 14.89 -3.70
CA TYR A 110 1.70 15.56 -4.42
C TYR A 110 0.32 14.94 -4.15
N ARG A 111 0.27 13.82 -3.42
CA ARG A 111 -0.97 13.07 -3.17
C ARG A 111 -1.77 13.66 -2.02
N ASN A 112 -1.08 14.09 -0.96
CA ASN A 112 -1.70 14.47 0.29
C ASN A 112 -1.56 15.99 0.53
N PRO A 113 -2.59 16.64 1.11
CA PRO A 113 -2.47 18.01 1.58
C PRO A 113 -1.42 18.16 2.68
N LYS A 114 -0.85 19.37 2.81
CA LYS A 114 0.30 19.62 3.70
C LYS A 114 0.03 19.24 5.15
N ARG A 115 -1.13 19.63 5.69
CA ARG A 115 -1.48 19.35 7.10
C ARG A 115 -1.59 17.86 7.40
N ILE A 116 -2.16 17.07 6.50
CA ILE A 116 -2.26 15.61 6.64
C ILE A 116 -0.87 14.97 6.59
N LEU A 117 -0.02 15.43 5.68
CA LEU A 117 1.36 14.96 5.58
C LEU A 117 2.15 15.29 6.86
N HIS A 118 2.02 16.51 7.38
CA HIS A 118 2.67 16.95 8.61
C HIS A 118 2.21 16.14 9.81
N PHE A 119 0.90 15.90 9.93
CA PHE A 119 0.35 15.09 11.01
C PHE A 119 0.87 13.64 10.98
N ALA A 120 0.85 13.01 9.80
CA ALA A 120 1.38 11.66 9.61
C ALA A 120 2.88 11.58 9.92
N TYR A 121 3.66 12.58 9.51
CA TYR A 121 5.08 12.67 9.83
C TYR A 121 5.32 12.85 11.33
N ALA A 122 4.58 13.74 12.00
CA ALA A 122 4.69 13.96 13.44
C ALA A 122 4.40 12.68 14.24
N PHE A 123 3.42 11.88 13.81
CA PHE A 123 3.09 10.59 14.43
C PHE A 123 4.17 9.53 14.25
N SER A 124 4.85 9.52 13.09
CA SER A 124 5.82 8.48 12.72
C SER A 124 7.27 8.85 13.04
N ARG A 125 7.56 10.11 13.36
CA ARG A 125 8.92 10.62 13.61
C ARG A 125 9.68 9.80 14.66
N GLU A 126 9.06 9.52 15.80
CA GLU A 126 9.71 8.76 16.88
C GLU A 126 10.05 7.33 16.43
N TYR A 127 9.23 6.73 15.57
CA TYR A 127 9.50 5.41 15.01
C TYR A 127 10.70 5.45 14.06
N PHE A 128 10.74 6.45 13.17
CA PHE A 128 11.81 6.61 12.18
C PHE A 128 13.16 6.92 12.82
N GLU A 129 13.19 7.74 13.86
CA GLU A 129 14.41 8.04 14.62
C GLU A 129 15.02 6.77 15.24
N LYS A 130 14.19 5.79 15.63
CA LYS A 130 14.64 4.53 16.21
C LYS A 130 15.09 3.48 15.19
N HIS A 131 14.68 3.59 13.92
CA HIS A 131 14.89 2.56 12.88
C HIS A 131 15.64 3.10 11.65
N GLN A 132 16.60 4.01 11.84
CA GLN A 132 17.36 4.59 10.74
C GLN A 132 18.16 3.52 9.96
N ASN A 133 17.89 3.41 8.67
CA ASN A 133 18.70 2.62 7.74
C ASN A 133 19.92 3.45 7.30
N ARG A 134 21.12 2.85 7.28
CA ARG A 134 22.36 3.56 6.89
C ARG A 134 22.48 3.75 5.37
N GLU A 135 21.80 2.94 4.57
CA GLU A 135 21.87 2.99 3.10
C GLU A 135 20.82 3.90 2.47
N ILE A 136 19.71 4.15 3.16
CA ILE A 136 18.61 4.95 2.67
C ILE A 136 18.35 6.07 3.67
N PRO A 137 18.64 7.34 3.32
CA PRO A 137 18.47 8.44 4.24
C PRO A 137 16.99 8.65 4.54
N LEU A 138 16.68 8.90 5.81
CA LEU A 138 15.36 9.36 6.19
C LEU A 138 15.12 10.73 5.55
N VAL A 139 14.27 10.78 4.52
CA VAL A 139 13.93 12.03 3.85
C VAL A 139 12.60 12.54 4.38
N GLN A 140 12.61 13.76 4.92
CA GLN A 140 11.37 14.42 5.31
C GLN A 140 10.54 14.71 4.06
N PRO A 141 9.28 14.25 4.01
CA PRO A 141 8.46 14.48 2.85
C PRO A 141 8.10 15.96 2.76
N GLN A 142 8.35 16.55 1.61
CA GLN A 142 8.00 17.93 1.28
C GLN A 142 6.59 17.94 0.69
N ALA A 143 5.71 18.80 1.18
CA ALA A 143 4.35 18.86 0.66
C ALA A 143 4.29 19.75 -0.60
N GLY A 144 3.96 19.15 -1.74
CA GLY A 144 3.76 19.86 -3.01
C GLY A 144 2.31 20.28 -3.27
N GLY A 145 1.37 19.76 -2.48
CA GLY A 145 -0.07 20.05 -2.59
C GLY A 145 -0.54 21.28 -1.82
N GLU A 146 -1.85 21.50 -1.84
CA GLU A 146 -2.53 22.55 -1.08
C GLU A 146 -2.40 22.33 0.44
N GLU A 147 -2.63 23.39 1.22
CA GLU A 147 -2.52 23.36 2.69
C GLU A 147 -3.42 22.28 3.31
N GLY A 148 -4.65 22.18 2.82
CA GLY A 148 -5.68 21.28 3.34
C GLY A 148 -6.19 21.71 4.72
N THR A 149 -6.81 20.76 5.43
CA THR A 149 -7.36 20.93 6.78
C THR A 149 -6.65 19.99 7.77
N GLU A 150 -6.60 20.38 9.04
CA GLU A 150 -6.04 19.50 10.08
C GLU A 150 -6.91 18.25 10.24
N PRO A 151 -6.29 17.08 10.47
CA PRO A 151 -7.02 15.91 10.91
C PRO A 151 -7.59 16.15 12.32
N GLU A 152 -8.83 15.73 12.53
CA GLU A 152 -9.46 15.75 13.85
C GLU A 152 -9.43 14.35 14.46
N ILE A 153 -9.06 14.29 15.73
CA ILE A 153 -9.06 13.07 16.55
C ILE A 153 -10.19 13.19 17.55
N LEU A 154 -11.07 12.19 17.58
CA LEU A 154 -12.20 12.15 18.49
C LEU A 154 -12.11 10.92 19.39
N ARG A 155 -12.19 11.13 20.71
CA ARG A 155 -12.31 10.06 21.69
C ARG A 155 -13.79 9.74 21.93
N CYS A 156 -14.21 8.54 21.58
CA CYS A 156 -15.58 8.07 21.76
C CYS A 156 -15.72 7.28 23.06
N ALA A 157 -16.94 7.22 23.60
CA ALA A 157 -17.22 6.53 24.86
C ALA A 157 -17.36 5.01 24.71
N SER A 158 -17.70 4.54 23.50
CA SER A 158 -17.85 3.12 23.17
C SER A 158 -17.72 2.89 21.66
N GLU A 159 -17.55 1.65 21.23
CA GLU A 159 -17.53 1.29 19.79
C GLU A 159 -18.83 1.69 19.08
N ARG A 160 -19.97 1.62 19.78
CA ARG A 160 -21.27 2.02 19.22
C ARG A 160 -21.39 3.54 19.09
N ASP A 161 -20.81 4.28 20.02
CA ASP A 161 -20.71 5.74 19.96
C ASP A 161 -19.81 6.16 18.79
N GLU A 162 -18.68 5.48 18.62
CA GLU A 162 -17.78 5.67 17.47
C GLU A 162 -18.50 5.41 16.13
N ALA A 163 -19.24 4.30 16.01
CA ALA A 163 -20.05 4.02 14.83
C ALA A 163 -21.04 5.14 14.48
N ARG A 164 -21.69 5.72 15.49
CA ARG A 164 -22.61 6.85 15.29
C ARG A 164 -21.88 8.10 14.82
N GLN A 165 -20.75 8.44 15.45
CA GLN A 165 -19.95 9.60 15.08
C GLN A 165 -19.38 9.49 13.66
N VAL A 166 -18.95 8.29 13.24
CA VAL A 166 -18.53 8.03 11.85
C VAL A 166 -19.69 8.19 10.89
N ALA A 167 -20.87 7.63 11.20
CA ALA A 167 -22.04 7.77 10.35
C ALA A 167 -22.52 9.23 10.23
N ASP A 168 -22.55 9.97 11.35
CA ASP A 168 -22.86 11.41 11.37
C ASP A 168 -21.88 12.21 10.50
N TRP A 169 -20.60 11.84 10.54
CA TRP A 169 -19.57 12.46 9.70
C TRP A 169 -19.76 12.16 8.22
N LEU A 170 -20.05 10.90 7.88
CA LEU A 170 -20.32 10.46 6.50
C LEU A 170 -21.52 11.20 5.90
N GLU A 171 -22.61 11.35 6.65
CA GLU A 171 -23.81 12.08 6.19
C GLU A 171 -23.54 13.57 5.98
N LYS A 172 -22.88 14.24 6.95
CA LYS A 172 -22.46 15.64 6.81
C LYS A 172 -21.57 15.83 5.59
N ARG A 173 -20.71 14.86 5.31
CA ARG A 173 -19.79 14.93 4.18
C ARG A 173 -20.48 14.70 2.85
N HIS A 174 -21.39 13.73 2.79
CA HIS A 174 -22.25 13.53 1.63
C HIS A 174 -23.07 14.78 1.32
N ALA A 175 -23.59 15.49 2.34
CA ALA A 175 -24.28 16.75 2.14
C ALA A 175 -23.41 17.86 1.51
N LEU A 176 -22.08 17.78 1.65
CA LEU A 176 -21.13 18.74 1.07
C LEU A 176 -20.63 18.33 -0.33
N CYS A 177 -20.35 17.03 -0.55
CA CYS A 177 -19.74 16.57 -1.81
C CYS A 177 -20.69 15.85 -2.76
N GLY A 178 -21.87 15.42 -2.30
CA GLY A 178 -22.86 14.72 -3.12
C GLY A 178 -22.49 13.29 -3.55
N HIS A 179 -21.33 12.77 -3.16
CA HIS A 179 -20.84 11.45 -3.58
C HIS A 179 -20.30 10.63 -2.39
N TRP A 180 -20.86 9.44 -2.21
CA TRP A 180 -20.35 8.43 -1.28
C TRP A 180 -19.05 7.79 -1.77
N SER A 181 -18.84 7.69 -3.08
CA SER A 181 -17.65 7.09 -3.70
C SER A 181 -16.33 7.74 -3.30
N ASP A 182 -16.37 9.00 -2.87
CA ASP A 182 -15.18 9.74 -2.45
C ASP A 182 -14.76 9.41 -1.02
N MET A 183 -15.60 8.70 -0.27
CA MET A 183 -15.37 8.39 1.14
C MET A 183 -15.03 6.91 1.35
N ALA A 184 -14.03 6.66 2.20
CA ALA A 184 -13.76 5.34 2.75
C ALA A 184 -13.59 5.38 4.26
N VAL A 185 -13.87 4.24 4.90
CA VAL A 185 -13.56 4.00 6.30
C VAL A 185 -12.52 2.89 6.40
N LEU A 186 -11.40 3.19 7.07
CA LEU A 186 -10.32 2.24 7.35
C LEU A 186 -10.52 1.60 8.72
N CYS A 187 -10.48 0.27 8.77
CA CYS A 187 -10.72 -0.51 9.98
C CYS A 187 -9.50 -1.40 10.30
N PRO A 188 -9.18 -1.65 11.58
CA PRO A 188 -8.08 -2.54 11.96
C PRO A 188 -8.33 -3.99 11.56
N ALA A 189 -9.58 -4.44 11.73
CA ALA A 189 -9.99 -5.81 11.47
C ALA A 189 -11.43 -5.87 10.96
N GLU A 190 -11.78 -6.99 10.34
CA GLU A 190 -13.12 -7.23 9.81
C GLU A 190 -14.20 -7.23 10.90
N PHE A 191 -13.88 -7.75 12.09
CA PHE A 191 -14.83 -7.80 13.21
C PHE A 191 -15.18 -6.40 13.75
N SER A 192 -14.26 -5.44 13.67
CA SER A 192 -14.45 -4.07 14.17
C SER A 192 -15.58 -3.33 13.45
N VAL A 193 -15.98 -3.79 12.26
CA VAL A 193 -16.93 -3.08 11.39
C VAL A 193 -18.38 -3.46 11.70
N LYS A 194 -18.63 -4.44 12.59
CA LYS A 194 -19.99 -4.93 12.86
C LYS A 194 -20.94 -3.81 13.30
N GLN A 195 -20.55 -3.04 14.32
CA GLN A 195 -21.37 -1.92 14.83
C GLN A 195 -21.56 -0.82 13.78
N LEU A 196 -20.52 -0.53 12.99
CA LEU A 196 -20.60 0.45 11.91
C LEU A 196 -21.60 0.02 10.82
N LYS A 197 -21.55 -1.24 10.37
CA LYS A 197 -22.50 -1.78 9.39
C LYS A 197 -23.95 -1.68 9.88
N GLU A 198 -24.17 -2.01 11.15
CA GLU A 198 -25.50 -1.92 11.77
C GLU A 198 -26.02 -0.47 11.75
N VAL A 199 -25.20 0.50 12.16
CA VAL A 199 -25.56 1.93 12.16
C VAL A 199 -25.77 2.46 10.74
N MET A 200 -24.87 2.14 9.80
CA MET A 200 -25.00 2.57 8.40
C MET A 200 -26.25 2.00 7.74
N THR A 201 -26.59 0.74 8.02
CA THR A 201 -27.82 0.10 7.51
C THR A 201 -29.06 0.78 8.07
N GLN A 202 -29.08 1.08 9.38
CA GLN A 202 -30.21 1.79 10.02
C GLN A 202 -30.42 3.18 9.46
N ARG A 203 -29.35 3.85 9.01
CA ARG A 203 -29.39 5.19 8.43
C ARG A 203 -29.50 5.23 6.90
N GLY A 204 -29.52 4.07 6.24
CA GLY A 204 -29.60 3.98 4.79
C GLY A 204 -28.35 4.47 4.05
N ILE A 205 -27.18 4.47 4.70
CA ILE A 205 -25.92 4.85 4.06
C ILE A 205 -25.40 3.67 3.23
N PRO A 206 -25.19 3.83 1.91
CA PRO A 206 -24.72 2.74 1.06
C PRO A 206 -23.24 2.45 1.34
N PHE A 207 -22.90 1.18 1.56
CA PHE A 207 -21.51 0.76 1.80
C PHE A 207 -21.13 -0.54 1.08
N ALA A 208 -19.83 -0.68 0.80
CA ALA A 208 -19.25 -1.91 0.28
C ALA A 208 -18.04 -2.31 1.13
N THR A 209 -17.90 -3.61 1.39
CA THR A 209 -16.78 -4.16 2.16
C THR A 209 -15.76 -4.80 1.24
N CYS A 210 -14.50 -4.39 1.33
CA CYS A 210 -13.41 -5.00 0.56
C CYS A 210 -12.37 -5.61 1.51
N PHE A 211 -12.77 -6.65 2.23
CA PHE A 211 -11.90 -7.35 3.18
C PHE A 211 -11.20 -8.56 2.55
N ASP A 212 -11.86 -9.21 1.59
CA ASP A 212 -11.39 -10.42 0.93
C ASP A 212 -11.02 -10.18 -0.55
N SER A 213 -10.41 -11.19 -1.18
CA SER A 213 -9.99 -11.14 -2.58
C SER A 213 -11.15 -10.96 -3.57
N GLU A 214 -12.38 -11.29 -3.16
CA GLU A 214 -13.59 -11.18 -3.99
C GLU A 214 -14.24 -9.79 -3.85
N GLY A 215 -14.30 -9.26 -2.63
CA GLY A 215 -14.65 -7.87 -2.34
C GLY A 215 -13.68 -6.86 -2.97
N LYS A 216 -12.37 -7.19 -3.05
CA LYS A 216 -11.37 -6.38 -3.78
C LYS A 216 -11.62 -6.30 -5.28
N LYS A 217 -12.16 -7.35 -5.90
CA LYS A 217 -12.55 -7.32 -7.33
C LYS A 217 -13.82 -6.51 -7.56
N THR A 218 -14.65 -6.41 -6.52
CA THR A 218 -15.92 -5.67 -6.53
C THR A 218 -15.71 -4.18 -6.20
N TYR A 219 -14.51 -3.82 -5.69
CA TYR A 219 -14.08 -2.43 -5.51
C TYR A 219 -14.19 -1.69 -6.84
N SER A 220 -15.04 -0.67 -6.87
CA SER A 220 -15.22 0.17 -8.04
C SER A 220 -15.52 1.57 -7.58
N ARG A 221 -14.64 2.51 -7.93
CA ARG A 221 -14.88 3.95 -7.74
C ARG A 221 -16.12 4.46 -8.49
N ARG A 222 -16.65 3.68 -9.43
CA ARG A 222 -17.87 4.04 -10.18
C ARG A 222 -19.15 3.77 -9.40
N LYS A 223 -19.08 3.00 -8.31
CA LYS A 223 -20.23 2.75 -7.44
C LYS A 223 -20.26 3.82 -6.37
N ASP A 224 -21.38 4.51 -6.27
CA ASP A 224 -21.59 5.54 -5.27
C ASP A 224 -21.90 4.94 -3.89
N VAL A 225 -20.86 4.39 -3.27
CA VAL A 225 -20.92 3.69 -1.98
C VAL A 225 -19.69 4.03 -1.14
N VAL A 226 -19.85 4.04 0.18
CA VAL A 226 -18.74 4.18 1.12
C VAL A 226 -17.96 2.87 1.18
N HIS A 227 -16.65 2.93 0.96
CA HIS A 227 -15.80 1.74 0.97
C HIS A 227 -15.26 1.45 2.38
N LEU A 228 -15.58 0.30 2.93
CA LEU A 228 -15.06 -0.20 4.20
C LEU A 228 -13.87 -1.11 3.91
N LEU A 229 -12.67 -0.69 4.32
CA LEU A 229 -11.39 -1.33 4.01
C LEU A 229 -10.65 -1.69 5.30
N THR A 230 -9.87 -2.77 5.29
CA THR A 230 -8.86 -2.97 6.34
C THR A 230 -7.59 -2.20 5.98
N TYR A 231 -6.73 -1.89 6.96
CA TYR A 231 -5.42 -1.25 6.69
C TYR A 231 -4.60 -2.01 5.63
N GLN A 232 -4.71 -3.34 5.62
CA GLN A 232 -4.02 -4.18 4.65
C GLN A 232 -4.69 -4.16 3.26
N SER A 233 -6.00 -3.97 3.20
CA SER A 233 -6.74 -3.93 1.93
C SER A 233 -6.77 -2.54 1.29
N SER A 234 -6.50 -1.48 2.05
CA SER A 234 -6.38 -0.11 1.52
C SER A 234 -5.07 0.16 0.77
N LYS A 235 -4.04 -0.69 0.92
CA LYS A 235 -2.79 -0.55 0.17
C LYS A 235 -3.06 -0.68 -1.33
N GLY A 236 -2.78 0.40 -2.08
CA GLY A 236 -3.04 0.50 -3.52
C GLY A 236 -4.42 1.01 -3.94
N ALA A 237 -5.36 1.25 -3.01
CA ALA A 237 -6.74 1.63 -3.36
C ALA A 237 -6.91 3.12 -3.73
N GLY A 238 -6.03 4.01 -3.24
CA GLY A 238 -6.06 5.46 -3.49
C GLY A 238 -7.46 6.09 -3.30
N VAL A 239 -7.83 6.45 -2.06
CA VAL A 239 -9.13 7.06 -1.79
C VAL A 239 -8.95 8.56 -1.50
N PRO A 240 -9.79 9.44 -2.07
CA PRO A 240 -9.65 10.90 -1.89
C PRO A 240 -10.01 11.38 -0.47
N VAL A 241 -10.92 10.72 0.25
CA VAL A 241 -11.32 11.06 1.63
C VAL A 241 -11.38 9.79 2.48
N CYS A 242 -10.67 9.78 3.60
CA CYS A 242 -10.62 8.65 4.52
C CYS A 242 -11.06 9.06 5.94
N GLY A 243 -11.92 8.25 6.56
CA GLY A 243 -12.17 8.19 7.99
C GLY A 243 -11.50 6.94 8.59
N GLY A 244 -10.87 7.03 9.77
CA GLY A 244 -10.38 5.86 10.51
C GLY A 244 -11.39 5.38 11.55
N TYR A 245 -11.62 4.07 11.65
CA TYR A 245 -12.42 3.41 12.70
C TYR A 245 -11.47 2.77 13.72
N GLN A 246 -11.74 2.92 15.01
CA GLN A 246 -10.89 2.59 16.17
C GLN A 246 -9.59 3.41 16.34
N CYS A 247 -9.32 4.35 15.42
CA CYS A 247 -8.46 5.52 15.58
C CYS A 247 -8.89 6.53 14.51
N PHE A 248 -9.66 7.55 14.88
CA PHE A 248 -10.19 8.55 13.94
C PHE A 248 -9.05 9.31 13.24
N PHE A 249 -8.82 9.02 11.95
CA PHE A 249 -8.01 9.85 11.05
C PHE A 249 -8.94 10.51 10.05
N ARG A 250 -8.86 11.84 9.94
CA ARG A 250 -9.72 12.67 9.10
C ARG A 250 -8.89 13.26 7.96
N SER A 251 -9.40 13.24 6.75
CA SER A 251 -8.82 14.00 5.63
C SER A 251 -9.93 14.43 4.69
N PHE A 252 -10.10 15.73 4.48
CA PHE A 252 -11.10 16.30 3.57
C PHE A 252 -10.52 16.57 2.19
N TRP A 253 -11.25 16.17 1.14
CA TRP A 253 -11.17 16.78 -0.19
C TRP A 253 -12.54 16.71 -0.88
N CYS A 254 -13.08 17.88 -1.25
CA CYS A 254 -14.27 18.03 -2.10
C CYS A 254 -13.71 18.79 -3.29
N SER A 255 -13.63 18.16 -4.45
CA SER A 255 -13.30 18.86 -5.68
C SER A 255 -14.42 19.87 -5.93
N GLY A 256 -14.07 21.16 -6.05
CA GLY A 256 -14.99 22.21 -6.48
C GLY A 256 -15.41 22.04 -7.94
#